data_AF-A0A0B1TBZ4-F1
#
_entry.id   AF-A0A0B1TBZ4-F1
#
_cell.length_a   1.000
_cell.length_b   1.000
_cell.length_c   1.000
_cell.angle_alpha   90.00
_cell.angle_beta   90.00
_cell.angle_gamma   90.00
#
_symmetry.space_group_name_H-M   'P 1'
#
loop_
_entity.id
_entity.type
_entity.pdbx_description
1 polymer ?
#
loop_
_entity_poly.entity_id
_entity_poly.type
_entity_poly.pdbx_seq_one_letter_code
_entity_poly.pdbx_strand_id
1 'polypeptide(L)'
;MTVYFQEEVIDEAVTEFYSGEWKNDVRSGFGVCERTDGLRYQGEWANNAKNGYGVTTLKDGTREEGKYKNNVLVVSSRRKGMLFVRSNKLKERVEAAVETANRAASIAQQKVRF
;
A
#
# COMPACT_ATOMS: atom_id res chain seq x y z
N MET A 1 16.28 -23.95 -0.76
CA MET A 1 16.42 -22.51 -0.51
C MET A 1 15.12 -22.03 0.13
N THR A 2 15.03 -22.07 1.46
CA THR A 2 13.82 -21.64 2.16
C THR A 2 13.78 -20.11 2.10
N VAL A 3 12.82 -19.56 1.36
CA VAL A 3 12.61 -18.11 1.32
C VAL A 3 11.90 -17.76 2.61
N TYR A 4 12.65 -17.27 3.60
CA TYR A 4 12.06 -16.70 4.80
C TYR A 4 11.31 -15.43 4.37
N PHE A 5 9.99 -15.52 4.30
CA PHE A 5 9.16 -14.33 4.28
C PHE A 5 9.46 -13.59 5.59
N GLN A 6 10.04 -12.38 5.49
CA GLN A 6 10.09 -11.48 6.64
C GLN A 6 8.63 -11.10 6.95
N GLU A 7 8.00 -11.88 7.81
CA GLU A 7 6.81 -11.40 8.51
C GLU A 7 7.29 -10.23 9.36
N GLU A 8 6.75 -9.04 9.11
CA GLU A 8 7.00 -7.91 9.99
C GLU A 8 6.60 -8.34 11.40
N VAL A 9 7.50 -8.19 12.38
CA VAL A 9 7.18 -8.47 13.78
C VAL A 9 6.19 -7.41 14.22
N ILE A 10 4.92 -7.78 14.23
CA ILE A 10 3.80 -6.96 14.68
C ILE A 10 3.65 -7.26 16.17
N ASP A 11 3.60 -6.22 17.01
CA ASP A 11 3.22 -6.35 18.42
C ASP A 11 1.85 -7.04 18.50
N GLU A 12 1.67 -8.00 19.40
CA GLU A 12 0.44 -8.80 19.53
C GLU A 12 -0.82 -7.93 19.72
N ALA A 13 -0.67 -6.71 20.22
CA ALA A 13 -1.77 -5.75 20.37
C ALA A 13 -2.13 -4.98 19.08
N VAL A 14 -1.37 -5.14 18.00
CA VAL A 14 -1.57 -4.39 16.76
C VAL A 14 -2.52 -5.14 15.83
N THR A 15 -3.65 -4.51 15.56
CA THR A 15 -4.67 -5.02 14.64
C THR A 15 -4.53 -4.33 13.29
N GLU A 16 -4.65 -5.11 12.22
CA GLU A 16 -4.70 -4.63 10.84
C GLU A 16 -6.14 -4.64 10.31
N PHE A 17 -6.57 -3.53 9.72
CA PHE A 17 -7.85 -3.39 9.03
C PHE A 17 -7.59 -3.17 7.54
N TYR A 18 -8.31 -3.90 6.71
CA TYR A 18 -8.25 -3.75 5.25
C TYR A 18 -9.62 -3.36 4.69
N SER A 19 -9.62 -2.34 3.84
CA SER A 19 -10.78 -1.89 3.07
C SER A 19 -10.39 -1.78 1.61
N GLY A 20 -10.98 -2.61 0.75
CA GLY A 20 -10.65 -2.60 -0.67
C GLY A 20 -11.18 -3.83 -1.40
N GLU A 21 -10.52 -4.12 -2.51
CA GLU A 21 -10.87 -5.22 -3.40
C GLU A 21 -10.33 -6.56 -2.90
N TRP A 22 -11.09 -7.62 -3.21
CA TRP A 22 -10.80 -9.01 -2.86
C TRP A 22 -11.01 -9.90 -4.08
N LYS A 23 -10.20 -10.94 -4.20
CA LYS A 23 -10.37 -11.99 -5.22
C LYS A 23 -10.01 -13.31 -4.59
N ASN A 24 -10.92 -14.29 -4.59
CA ASN A 24 -10.70 -15.61 -3.99
C ASN A 24 -10.18 -15.51 -2.54
N ASP A 25 -10.85 -14.70 -1.72
CA ASP A 25 -10.52 -14.46 -0.31
C ASP A 25 -9.10 -13.93 -0.02
N VAL A 26 -8.42 -13.41 -1.05
CA VAL A 26 -7.15 -12.70 -0.89
C VAL A 26 -7.29 -11.24 -1.33
N ARG A 27 -6.60 -10.34 -0.61
CA ARG A 27 -6.49 -8.93 -0.99
C ARG A 27 -5.86 -8.84 -2.37
N SER A 28 -6.54 -8.14 -3.27
CA SER A 28 -6.18 -8.04 -4.68
C SER A 28 -6.74 -6.75 -5.26
N GLY A 29 -6.10 -6.19 -6.28
CA GLY A 29 -6.58 -4.96 -6.92
C GLY A 29 -6.19 -3.73 -6.11
N PHE A 30 -7.13 -2.86 -5.76
CA PHE A 30 -6.84 -1.63 -5.00
C PHE A 30 -7.44 -1.65 -3.60
N GLY A 31 -6.71 -1.12 -2.63
CA GLY A 31 -7.19 -1.09 -1.25
C GLY A 31 -6.31 -0.31 -0.28
N VAL A 32 -6.90 -0.04 0.88
CA VAL A 32 -6.29 0.65 2.01
C VAL A 32 -6.16 -0.32 3.16
N CYS A 33 -4.96 -0.35 3.74
CA CYS A 33 -4.66 -1.08 4.96
C CYS A 33 -4.25 -0.08 6.04
N GLU A 34 -4.84 -0.23 7.22
CA GLU A 34 -4.58 0.60 8.40
C GLU A 34 -4.27 -0.30 9.58
N ARG A 35 -3.25 0.05 10.34
CA ARG A 35 -2.85 -0.64 11.56
C ARG A 35 -3.06 0.27 12.77
N THR A 36 -3.37 -0.32 13.91
CA THR A 36 -3.58 0.43 15.17
C THR A 36 -2.32 1.12 15.68
N ASP A 37 -1.13 0.72 15.21
CA ASP A 37 0.14 1.40 15.48
C ASP A 37 0.36 2.68 14.66
N GLY A 38 -0.54 3.00 13.74
CA GLY A 38 -0.49 4.18 12.88
C GLY A 38 0.10 3.92 11.50
N LEU A 39 0.54 2.71 11.17
CA LEU A 39 0.95 2.38 9.80
C LEU A 39 -0.27 2.36 8.87
N ARG A 40 -0.14 3.01 7.72
CA ARG A 40 -1.18 3.05 6.68
C ARG A 40 -0.60 2.81 5.31
N TYR A 41 -1.10 1.81 4.59
CA TYR A 41 -0.79 1.59 3.18
C TYR A 41 -2.00 1.90 2.30
N GLN A 42 -1.76 2.60 1.20
CA GLN A 42 -2.75 2.86 0.15
C GLN A 42 -2.11 2.52 -1.20
N GLY A 43 -2.71 1.61 -1.95
CA GLY A 43 -2.20 1.27 -3.27
C GLY A 43 -2.73 -0.04 -3.79
N GLU A 44 -1.92 -0.65 -4.65
CA GLU A 44 -2.22 -1.92 -5.29
C GLU A 44 -1.87 -3.14 -4.41
N TRP A 45 -2.65 -4.19 -4.56
CA TRP A 45 -2.56 -5.44 -3.83
C TRP A 45 -2.58 -6.62 -4.79
N ALA A 46 -1.79 -7.64 -4.47
CA ALA A 46 -1.86 -8.93 -5.12
C ALA A 46 -1.50 -10.02 -4.13
N ASN A 47 -2.35 -11.05 -4.01
CA ASN A 47 -2.11 -12.21 -3.15
C ASN A 47 -1.75 -11.82 -1.71
N ASN A 48 -2.55 -10.96 -1.08
CA ASN A 48 -2.32 -10.46 0.29
C ASN A 48 -1.05 -9.62 0.49
N ALA A 49 -0.37 -9.21 -0.57
CA ALA A 49 0.84 -8.39 -0.49
C ALA A 49 0.68 -7.05 -1.20
N LYS A 50 1.33 -6.00 -0.67
CA LYS A 50 1.56 -4.73 -1.35
C LYS A 50 2.26 -5.02 -2.68
N ASN A 51 1.66 -4.59 -3.78
CA ASN A 51 2.16 -4.80 -5.13
C ASN A 51 1.91 -3.53 -5.96
N GLY A 52 2.41 -3.44 -7.19
CA GLY A 52 2.13 -2.27 -8.03
C GLY A 52 2.57 -0.93 -7.43
N TYR A 53 1.76 0.11 -7.54
CA TYR A 53 2.06 1.45 -7.03
C TYR A 53 1.32 1.75 -5.72
N GLY A 54 1.97 2.50 -4.82
CA GLY A 54 1.32 2.91 -3.58
C GLY A 54 2.19 3.75 -2.66
N VAL A 55 1.63 4.03 -1.48
CA VAL A 55 2.24 4.80 -0.40
C VAL A 55 2.06 4.05 0.91
N THR A 56 3.16 3.81 1.63
CA THR A 56 3.15 3.46 3.05
C THR A 56 3.48 4.72 3.85
N THR A 57 2.62 5.08 4.79
CA THR A 57 2.89 6.07 5.84
C THR A 57 3.16 5.29 7.12
N LEU A 58 4.36 5.45 7.68
CA LEU A 58 4.77 4.83 8.94
C LEU A 58 4.27 5.66 10.14
N LYS A 59 4.34 5.07 11.33
CA LYS A 59 3.92 5.69 12.61
C LYS A 59 4.56 7.05 12.87
N ASP A 60 5.81 7.24 12.46
CA ASP A 60 6.56 8.49 12.62
C ASP A 60 6.21 9.57 11.56
N GLY A 61 5.25 9.27 10.67
CA GLY A 61 4.88 10.12 9.54
C GLY A 61 5.78 9.96 8.32
N THR A 62 6.79 9.10 8.36
CA THR A 62 7.65 8.80 7.22
C THR A 62 6.80 8.21 6.10
N ARG A 63 6.82 8.90 4.95
CA ARG A 63 6.17 8.44 3.72
C ARG A 63 7.14 7.71 2.79
N GLU A 64 6.78 6.49 2.45
CA GLU A 64 7.47 5.61 1.52
C GLU A 64 6.56 5.34 0.32
N GLU A 65 6.92 5.90 -0.83
CA GLU A 65 6.05 5.86 -2.00
C GLU A 65 6.80 5.42 -3.26
N GLY A 66 6.09 4.71 -4.12
CA GLY A 66 6.63 4.21 -5.37
C GLY A 66 6.09 2.84 -5.73
N LYS A 67 6.93 1.99 -6.33
CA LYS A 67 6.54 0.66 -6.80
C LYS A 67 6.89 -0.42 -5.78
N TYR A 68 5.91 -1.23 -5.41
CA TYR A 68 6.01 -2.38 -4.53
C TYR A 68 6.00 -3.70 -5.31
N LYS A 69 6.67 -4.71 -4.75
CA LYS A 69 6.56 -6.11 -5.20
C LYS A 69 6.68 -7.01 -3.96
N ASN A 70 5.64 -7.78 -3.69
CA ASN A 70 5.58 -8.71 -2.54
C ASN A 70 5.99 -8.03 -1.23
N ASN A 71 5.30 -6.93 -0.87
CA ASN A 71 5.54 -6.11 0.32
C ASN A 71 6.80 -5.23 0.30
N VAL A 72 7.72 -5.41 -0.64
CA VAL A 72 8.98 -4.66 -0.71
C VAL A 72 8.86 -3.46 -1.66
N LEU A 73 9.27 -2.26 -1.21
CA LEU A 73 9.41 -1.08 -2.06
C LEU A 73 10.64 -1.25 -2.98
N VAL A 74 10.40 -1.54 -4.26
CA VAL A 74 11.47 -1.79 -5.25
C VAL A 74 11.90 -0.54 -6.02
N VAL A 75 11.06 0.49 -6.08
CA VAL A 75 11.38 1.79 -6.71
C VAL A 75 10.77 2.91 -5.87
N SER A 76 11.59 3.78 -5.28
CA SER A 76 11.12 4.93 -4.48
C SER A 76 11.08 6.24 -5.28
N SER A 77 10.13 7.13 -4.97
CA SER A 77 10.09 8.50 -5.50
C SER A 77 11.13 9.44 -4.88
N ARG A 78 11.68 9.11 -3.69
CA ARG A 78 12.64 9.96 -2.98
C ARG A 78 14.02 9.92 -3.66
N ARG A 79 14.21 10.75 -4.69
CA ARG A 79 15.55 11.21 -5.09
C ARG A 79 15.70 12.68 -4.73
N LYS A 80 16.37 12.95 -3.59
CA LYS A 80 16.90 14.27 -3.29
C LYS A 80 17.99 14.58 -4.32
N GLY A 81 17.77 15.61 -5.14
CA GLY A 81 18.77 16.17 -6.05
C GLY A 81 18.96 15.39 -7.35
N MET A 82 18.23 15.79 -8.40
CA MET A 82 18.72 15.94 -9.78
C MET A 82 17.54 16.24 -10.71
N LEU A 83 17.49 17.48 -11.21
CA LEU A 83 16.91 17.96 -12.45
C LEU A 83 15.65 17.25 -12.98
N PHE A 84 14.54 17.98 -12.85
CA PHE A 84 13.26 17.87 -13.55
C PHE A 84 13.37 17.18 -14.92
N VAL A 85 12.59 16.10 -15.13
CA VAL A 85 11.99 15.63 -16.40
C VAL A 85 11.65 14.12 -16.36
N ARG A 86 12.30 13.29 -15.52
CA ARG A 86 11.95 11.84 -15.39
C ARG A 86 11.01 11.49 -14.22
N SER A 87 10.65 12.46 -13.38
CA SER A 87 9.93 12.26 -12.10
C SER A 87 8.40 12.27 -12.19
N ASN A 88 7.78 12.69 -13.30
CA ASN A 88 6.32 12.89 -13.33
C ASN A 88 5.55 11.57 -13.41
N LYS A 89 5.96 10.65 -14.29
CA LYS A 89 5.20 9.42 -14.54
C LYS A 89 5.13 8.48 -13.33
N LEU A 90 6.19 8.39 -12.52
CA LEU A 90 6.14 7.58 -11.30
C LEU A 90 5.18 8.20 -10.29
N LYS A 91 5.27 9.52 -10.10
CA LYS A 91 4.41 10.27 -9.19
C LYS A 91 2.93 10.15 -9.60
N GLU A 92 2.61 10.38 -10.87
CA GLU A 92 1.26 10.22 -11.44
C GLU A 92 0.70 8.81 -11.18
N ARG A 93 1.51 7.76 -11.34
CA ARG A 93 1.07 6.38 -11.11
C ARG A 93 0.82 6.09 -9.63
N VAL A 94 1.67 6.62 -8.75
CA VAL A 94 1.47 6.52 -7.30
C VAL A 94 0.19 7.25 -6.91
N GLU A 95 -0.01 8.49 -7.37
CA GLU A 95 -1.21 9.29 -7.08
C GLU A 95 -2.48 8.59 -7.57
N ALA A 96 -2.49 8.12 -8.81
CA ALA A 96 -3.62 7.39 -9.38
C ALA A 96 -3.94 6.10 -8.59
N ALA A 97 -2.92 5.34 -8.17
CA ALA A 97 -3.12 4.14 -7.36
C ALA A 97 -3.68 4.46 -5.97
N VAL A 98 -3.20 5.53 -5.32
CA VAL A 98 -3.71 5.98 -4.02
C VAL A 98 -5.16 6.47 -4.13
N GLU A 99 -5.49 7.24 -5.17
CA GLU A 99 -6.86 7.69 -5.41
C GLU A 99 -7.80 6.49 -5.60
N THR A 100 -7.39 5.54 -6.45
CA THR A 100 -8.17 4.33 -6.73
C THR A 100 -8.33 3.45 -5.49
N ALA A 101 -7.27 3.30 -4.67
CA ALA A 101 -7.34 2.60 -3.39
C ALA A 101 -8.32 3.24 -2.42
N ASN A 102 -8.32 4.57 -2.27
CA ASN A 102 -9.27 5.27 -1.42
C ASN A 102 -10.72 5.13 -1.92
N ARG A 103 -10.93 5.15 -3.25
CA ARG A 103 -12.23 4.88 -3.87
C ARG A 103 -12.71 3.46 -3.57
N ALA A 104 -11.85 2.46 -3.79
CA ALA A 104 -12.15 1.06 -3.50
C ALA A 104 -12.47 0.83 -2.01
N ALA A 105 -11.70 1.43 -1.11
CA ALA A 105 -11.96 1.38 0.33
C ALA A 105 -13.31 1.99 0.70
N SER A 106 -13.64 3.16 0.14
CA SER A 106 -14.93 3.83 0.37
C SER A 106 -16.10 2.97 -0.08
N ILE A 107 -15.99 2.32 -1.25
CA ILE A 107 -17.00 1.39 -1.77
C ILE A 107 -17.13 0.17 -0.85
N ALA A 108 -16.02 -0.42 -0.41
CA ALA A 108 -16.03 -1.57 0.49
C ALA A 108 -16.72 -1.24 1.83
N GLN A 109 -16.41 -0.08 2.41
CA GLN A 109 -17.03 0.37 3.67
C GLN A 109 -18.52 0.67 3.54
N GLN A 110 -18.97 1.19 2.40
CA GLN A 110 -20.40 1.40 2.14
C GLN A 110 -21.17 0.08 2.05
N LYS A 111 -20.58 -0.97 1.44
CA LYS A 111 -21.21 -2.29 1.32
C LYS A 111 -21.42 -3.00 2.66
N VAL A 112 -20.62 -2.69 3.68
CA VAL A 112 -20.74 -3.27 5.03
C VAL A 112 -21.96 -2.71 5.79
N ARG A 113 -22.52 -1.57 5.35
CA ARG A 113 -23.63 -0.90 6.04
C ARG A 113 -25.03 -1.39 5.65
N PHE A 114 -25.14 -2.42 4.81
CA PHE A 114 -26.40 -2.97 4.32
C PHE A 114 -26.54 -4.45 4.66
#